data_AF-W9CBM5-F1
#
_entry.id   AF-W9CBM5-F1
#
_cell.length_a   1.000
_cell.length_b   1.000
_cell.length_c   1.000
_cell.angle_alpha   90.00
_cell.angle_beta   90.00
_cell.angle_gamma   90.00
#
_symmetry.space_group_name_H-M   'P 1'
#
loop_
_entity.id
_entity.type
_entity.pdbx_description
1 polymer ?
#
loop_
_entity_poly.entity_id
_entity_poly.type
_entity_poly.pdbx_seq_one_letter_code
_entity_poly.pdbx_strand_id
1 'polypeptide(L)'
;MKFLKYLISPALIGLSNAVSLDSLFNTKTMGPGGLGTHKAIVQSWLDDTVLLVNAALDGINAYDSDPNMQNNLFAYFGIRPTKAGRPYASDNSKLTTVRTTLESVQKFLNRQNVRFTVEGDGTGKPSLFYDSTWQVETELIFSPDGAVVPDPKDATKQANFRTFVGSVDASTDSLIAEMKEGRSPNWSKYAYYSADLRDYVIETKANRYPGSPPSWCRGRSMSPEELRFGLTNTNLYRDVITLCPDAFGTDSEPYETIAAAMASTEARTVGEELDKASPRSLTLFHELIHLTVGDGADATPDSATKPTECLGQTLNKQGAKSLLNPDSYVFFAWSYYLTKNGNPKYEWQSGFAVA
;
A
#
# COMPACT_ATOMS: atom_id res chain seq x y z
N MET A 1 -46.53 -17.10 14.79
CA MET A 1 -45.08 -17.05 14.45
C MET A 1 -44.93 -16.64 13.00
N LYS A 2 -44.44 -15.42 12.72
CA LYS A 2 -44.21 -14.93 11.35
C LYS A 2 -42.72 -15.13 11.02
N PHE A 3 -42.42 -16.10 10.16
CA PHE A 3 -41.09 -16.25 9.57
C PHE A 3 -40.90 -15.16 8.52
N LEU A 4 -40.14 -14.12 8.88
CA LEU A 4 -39.68 -13.12 7.92
C LEU A 4 -38.58 -13.78 7.09
N LYS A 5 -38.92 -14.19 5.86
CA LYS A 5 -37.97 -14.67 4.87
C LYS A 5 -37.07 -13.48 4.50
N TYR A 6 -35.83 -13.49 4.98
CA TYR A 6 -34.77 -12.65 4.43
C TYR A 6 -34.51 -13.10 2.99
N LEU A 7 -35.20 -12.48 2.04
CA LEU A 7 -34.78 -12.48 0.64
C LEU A 7 -33.50 -11.66 0.59
N ILE A 8 -32.36 -12.35 0.66
CA ILE A 8 -31.10 -11.84 0.16
C ILE A 8 -31.34 -11.68 -1.34
N SER A 9 -31.64 -10.47 -1.80
CA SER A 9 -31.56 -10.15 -3.23
C SER A 9 -30.14 -10.51 -3.65
N PRO A 10 -29.94 -11.45 -4.59
CA PRO A 10 -28.64 -11.59 -5.21
C PRO A 10 -28.39 -10.24 -5.88
N ALA A 11 -27.48 -9.47 -5.31
CA ALA A 11 -26.92 -8.33 -6.00
C ALA A 11 -26.53 -8.85 -7.39
N LEU A 12 -27.08 -8.25 -8.43
CA LEU A 12 -26.62 -8.46 -9.80
C LEU A 12 -25.16 -8.03 -9.80
N ILE A 13 -24.28 -8.97 -9.51
CA ILE A 13 -22.85 -8.86 -9.74
C ILE A 13 -22.76 -8.75 -11.25
N GLY A 14 -22.74 -7.50 -11.74
CA GLY A 14 -22.35 -7.21 -13.09
C GLY A 14 -21.07 -8.00 -13.33
N LEU A 15 -20.99 -8.69 -14.47
CA LEU A 15 -19.81 -9.40 -14.93
C LEU A 15 -18.68 -8.37 -15.13
N SER A 16 -18.11 -7.85 -14.04
CA SER A 16 -16.82 -7.21 -14.06
C SER A 16 -15.85 -8.31 -14.44
N ASN A 17 -15.10 -8.10 -15.51
CA ASN A 17 -13.98 -8.96 -15.82
C ASN A 17 -13.09 -8.95 -14.58
N ALA A 18 -13.02 -10.10 -13.88
CA ALA A 18 -12.26 -10.19 -12.64
C ALA A 18 -10.83 -9.73 -12.92
N VAL A 19 -10.41 -8.68 -12.22
CA VAL A 19 -9.08 -8.09 -12.38
C VAL A 19 -8.08 -9.04 -11.74
N SER A 20 -7.06 -9.46 -12.49
CA SER A 20 -6.03 -10.34 -11.95
C SER A 20 -4.78 -9.56 -11.57
N LEU A 21 -4.02 -10.04 -10.58
CA LEU A 21 -2.71 -9.51 -10.23
C LEU A 21 -1.79 -9.45 -11.46
N ASP A 22 -1.80 -10.48 -12.31
CA ASP A 22 -0.99 -10.50 -13.53
C ASP A 22 -1.49 -9.57 -14.63
N SER A 23 -2.65 -8.93 -14.47
CA SER A 23 -3.09 -7.84 -15.34
C SER A 23 -2.63 -6.46 -14.84
N LEU A 24 -2.30 -6.33 -13.55
CA LEU A 24 -1.94 -5.07 -12.88
C LEU A 24 -0.49 -4.95 -12.43
N PHE A 25 0.16 -6.05 -12.02
CA PHE A 25 1.56 -6.11 -11.59
C PHE A 25 2.45 -7.08 -12.35
N ASN A 26 3.72 -6.72 -12.58
CA ASN A 26 4.75 -7.71 -12.88
C ASN A 26 4.96 -8.53 -11.61
N THR A 27 4.59 -9.80 -11.64
CA THR A 27 4.75 -10.71 -10.51
C THR A 27 5.75 -11.80 -10.84
N LYS A 28 6.43 -12.32 -9.82
CA LYS A 28 7.24 -13.53 -9.92
C LYS A 28 6.58 -14.65 -9.12
N THR A 29 6.61 -15.85 -9.67
CA THR A 29 6.13 -17.04 -8.95
C THR A 29 7.22 -17.63 -8.05
N MET A 30 8.48 -17.66 -8.50
CA MET A 30 9.60 -18.27 -7.77
C MET A 30 10.81 -17.34 -7.72
N GLY A 31 11.73 -17.65 -6.80
CA GLY A 31 12.98 -16.90 -6.61
C GLY A 31 12.83 -15.73 -5.63
N PRO A 32 13.88 -14.88 -5.51
CA PRO A 32 13.85 -13.71 -4.63
C PRO A 32 12.68 -12.78 -4.97
N GLY A 33 11.95 -12.33 -3.95
CA GLY A 33 10.73 -11.53 -4.10
C GLY A 33 9.49 -12.25 -4.65
N GLY A 34 9.57 -13.55 -4.97
CA GLY A 34 8.48 -14.27 -5.62
C GLY A 34 7.27 -14.50 -4.70
N LEU A 35 6.06 -14.26 -5.21
CA LEU A 35 4.80 -14.45 -4.46
C LEU A 35 4.53 -15.91 -4.12
N GLY A 36 5.02 -16.88 -4.91
CA GLY A 36 4.85 -18.31 -4.63
C GLY A 36 3.42 -18.72 -4.28
N THR A 37 3.27 -19.39 -3.15
CA THR A 37 1.98 -19.83 -2.60
C THR A 37 1.09 -18.68 -2.11
N HIS A 38 1.65 -17.49 -1.86
CA HIS A 38 0.91 -16.30 -1.42
C HIS A 38 0.18 -15.59 -2.55
N LYS A 39 0.45 -15.91 -3.82
CA LYS A 39 -0.19 -15.24 -4.97
C LYS A 39 -1.72 -15.31 -4.92
N ALA A 40 -2.29 -16.45 -4.53
CA ALA A 40 -3.74 -16.60 -4.41
C ALA A 40 -4.32 -15.77 -3.26
N ILE A 41 -3.56 -15.63 -2.16
CA ILE A 41 -3.94 -14.78 -1.03
C ILE A 41 -3.96 -13.32 -1.47
N VAL A 42 -2.88 -12.84 -2.09
CA VAL A 42 -2.80 -11.45 -2.55
C VAL A 42 -3.82 -11.15 -3.64
N GLN A 43 -4.22 -12.15 -4.44
CA GLN A 43 -5.35 -12.00 -5.37
C GLN A 43 -6.66 -11.76 -4.62
N SER A 44 -6.92 -12.49 -3.53
CA SER A 44 -8.10 -12.22 -2.69
C SER A 44 -8.06 -10.83 -2.04
N TRP A 45 -6.87 -10.33 -1.70
CA TRP A 45 -6.70 -8.95 -1.21
C TRP A 45 -7.03 -7.91 -2.28
N LEU A 46 -6.67 -8.19 -3.53
CA LEU A 46 -7.02 -7.35 -4.66
C LEU A 46 -8.54 -7.32 -4.87
N ASP A 47 -9.20 -8.48 -4.79
CA ASP A 47 -10.65 -8.59 -4.92
C ASP A 47 -11.38 -7.80 -3.81
N ASP A 48 -10.91 -7.92 -2.57
CA ASP A 48 -11.39 -7.13 -1.43
C ASP A 48 -11.17 -5.62 -1.64
N THR A 49 -10.03 -5.23 -2.20
CA THR A 49 -9.75 -3.82 -2.49
C THR A 49 -10.71 -3.25 -3.53
N VAL A 50 -11.00 -3.99 -4.60
CA VAL A 50 -12.02 -3.62 -5.60
C VAL A 50 -13.37 -3.42 -4.93
N LEU A 51 -13.75 -4.32 -4.03
CA LEU A 51 -15.02 -4.24 -3.30
C LEU A 51 -15.11 -2.98 -2.43
N LEU A 52 -14.07 -2.67 -1.65
CA LEU A 52 -14.06 -1.51 -0.75
C LEU A 52 -14.02 -0.19 -1.52
N VAL A 53 -13.20 -0.08 -2.55
CA VAL A 53 -13.11 1.13 -3.39
C VAL A 53 -14.44 1.42 -4.06
N ASN A 54 -15.09 0.41 -4.64
CA ASN A 54 -16.39 0.58 -5.28
C ASN A 54 -17.47 0.97 -4.26
N ALA A 55 -17.54 0.29 -3.12
CA ALA A 55 -18.50 0.62 -2.07
C ALA A 55 -18.33 2.07 -1.56
N ALA A 56 -17.08 2.50 -1.32
CA ALA A 56 -16.78 3.86 -0.88
C ALA A 56 -17.18 4.91 -1.93
N LEU A 57 -16.86 4.69 -3.21
CA LEU A 57 -17.21 5.61 -4.30
C LEU A 57 -18.73 5.67 -4.53
N ASP A 58 -19.42 4.53 -4.48
CA ASP A 58 -20.89 4.46 -4.59
C ASP A 58 -21.55 5.22 -3.43
N GLY A 59 -21.06 5.04 -2.20
CA GLY A 59 -21.54 5.80 -1.05
C GLY A 59 -21.29 7.30 -1.20
N ILE A 60 -20.10 7.71 -1.69
CA ILE A 60 -19.78 9.13 -1.97
C ILE A 60 -20.72 9.71 -3.03
N ASN A 61 -21.10 8.93 -4.04
CA ASN A 61 -22.08 9.35 -5.05
C ASN A 61 -23.49 9.46 -4.46
N ALA A 62 -23.82 8.65 -3.45
CA ALA A 62 -25.06 8.66 -2.71
C ALA A 62 -25.06 9.59 -1.48
N TYR A 63 -24.02 10.43 -1.30
CA TYR A 63 -23.78 11.21 -0.08
C TYR A 63 -25.02 11.91 0.48
N ASP A 64 -25.77 12.62 -0.37
CA ASP A 64 -26.95 13.40 0.02
C ASP A 64 -28.08 12.54 0.64
N SER A 65 -28.08 11.24 0.35
CA SER A 65 -29.11 10.28 0.77
C SER A 65 -28.61 9.19 1.72
N ASP A 66 -27.32 9.19 2.06
CA ASP A 66 -26.70 8.14 2.85
C ASP A 66 -26.09 8.68 4.15
N PRO A 67 -26.84 8.65 5.27
CA PRO A 67 -26.34 9.09 6.58
C PRO A 67 -25.09 8.34 7.04
N ASN A 68 -24.94 7.07 6.69
CA ASN A 68 -23.77 6.27 7.10
C ASN A 68 -22.52 6.79 6.39
N MET A 69 -22.64 7.16 5.11
CA MET A 69 -21.55 7.79 4.37
C MET A 69 -21.21 9.17 4.96
N GLN A 70 -22.22 9.99 5.26
CA GLN A 70 -22.03 11.31 5.88
C GLN A 70 -21.27 11.19 7.21
N ASN A 71 -21.68 10.24 8.07
CA ASN A 71 -21.05 9.99 9.36
C ASN A 71 -19.59 9.51 9.21
N ASN A 72 -19.32 8.60 8.26
CA ASN A 72 -17.97 8.10 8.01
C ASN A 72 -17.04 9.19 7.45
N LEU A 73 -17.49 9.98 6.48
CA LEU A 73 -16.68 11.10 5.95
C LEU A 73 -16.45 12.21 6.99
N PHE A 74 -17.43 12.44 7.87
CA PHE A 74 -17.22 13.34 9.00
C PHE A 74 -16.17 12.79 9.97
N ALA A 75 -16.25 11.51 10.33
CA ALA A 75 -15.35 10.91 11.30
C ALA A 75 -13.89 10.89 10.83
N TYR A 76 -13.64 10.46 9.57
CA TYR A 76 -12.28 10.27 9.06
C TYR A 76 -11.68 11.50 8.40
N PHE A 77 -12.49 12.43 7.88
CA PHE A 77 -12.00 13.60 7.12
C PHE A 77 -12.60 14.94 7.56
N GLY A 78 -13.48 14.95 8.57
CA GLY A 78 -14.11 16.17 9.08
C GLY A 78 -15.06 16.83 8.08
N ILE A 79 -15.57 16.09 7.09
CA ILE A 79 -16.50 16.60 6.08
C ILE A 79 -17.91 16.61 6.68
N ARG A 80 -18.42 17.79 7.02
CA ARG A 80 -19.69 17.92 7.75
C ARG A 80 -20.89 17.93 6.79
N PRO A 81 -21.97 17.20 7.11
CA PRO A 81 -23.24 17.40 6.43
C PRO A 81 -23.94 18.67 6.96
N THR A 82 -24.56 19.41 6.05
CA THR A 82 -25.53 20.47 6.35
C THR A 82 -26.86 19.86 6.80
N LYS A 83 -27.79 20.69 7.29
CA LYS A 83 -29.16 20.23 7.62
C LYS A 83 -29.90 19.57 6.46
N ALA A 84 -29.50 19.86 5.22
CA ALA A 84 -30.08 19.28 4.01
C ALA A 84 -29.35 18.00 3.55
N GLY A 85 -28.42 17.45 4.35
CA GLY A 85 -27.65 16.25 4.00
C GLY A 85 -26.51 16.47 3.00
N ARG A 86 -26.25 17.72 2.58
CA ARG A 86 -25.18 18.08 1.63
C ARG A 86 -23.89 18.45 2.34
N PRO A 87 -22.68 18.30 1.75
CA PRO A 87 -21.46 18.78 2.38
C PRO A 87 -21.49 20.31 2.53
N TYR A 88 -20.89 20.84 3.59
CA TYR A 88 -20.64 22.28 3.68
C TYR A 88 -19.75 22.73 2.53
N ALA A 89 -20.01 23.92 1.97
CA ALA A 89 -19.21 24.46 0.86
C ALA A 89 -17.70 24.54 1.19
N SER A 90 -17.34 24.79 2.45
CA SER A 90 -15.95 24.82 2.93
C SER A 90 -15.27 23.45 2.92
N ASP A 91 -16.04 22.36 2.89
CA ASP A 91 -15.53 20.98 2.92
C ASP A 91 -15.59 20.32 1.52
N ASN A 92 -16.07 21.03 0.48
CA ASN A 92 -16.14 20.51 -0.90
C ASN A 92 -14.77 20.10 -1.44
N SER A 93 -13.71 20.88 -1.18
CA SER A 93 -12.36 20.52 -1.63
C SER A 93 -11.87 19.23 -1.00
N LYS A 94 -12.17 19.00 0.29
CA LYS A 94 -11.84 17.75 0.99
C LYS A 94 -12.58 16.57 0.40
N LEU A 95 -13.89 16.70 0.15
CA LEU A 95 -14.68 15.65 -0.49
C LEU A 95 -14.14 15.31 -1.88
N THR A 96 -13.77 16.33 -2.66
CA THR A 96 -13.11 16.13 -3.95
C THR A 96 -11.78 15.39 -3.78
N THR A 97 -10.92 15.76 -2.84
CA THR A 97 -9.67 15.04 -2.56
C THR A 97 -9.94 13.58 -2.18
N VAL A 98 -10.91 13.32 -1.30
CA VAL A 98 -11.24 11.95 -0.89
C VAL A 98 -11.67 11.12 -2.11
N ARG A 99 -12.58 11.68 -2.92
CA ARG A 99 -13.06 11.04 -4.15
C ARG A 99 -11.92 10.79 -5.14
N THR A 100 -11.11 11.80 -5.44
CA THR A 100 -10.01 11.69 -6.41
C THR A 100 -9.00 10.62 -6.00
N THR A 101 -8.64 10.51 -4.72
CA THR A 101 -7.75 9.45 -4.23
C THR A 101 -8.33 8.06 -4.49
N LEU A 102 -9.61 7.84 -4.16
CA LEU A 102 -10.27 6.55 -4.40
C LEU A 102 -10.45 6.26 -5.90
N GLU A 103 -10.76 7.28 -6.71
CA GLU A 103 -10.84 7.16 -8.17
C GLU A 103 -9.47 6.84 -8.79
N SER A 104 -8.35 7.32 -8.23
CA SER A 104 -7.01 6.96 -8.69
C SER A 104 -6.73 5.48 -8.50
N VAL A 105 -7.11 4.92 -7.34
CA VAL A 105 -7.04 3.47 -7.09
C VAL A 105 -7.98 2.74 -8.04
N GLN A 106 -9.24 3.18 -8.19
CA GLN A 106 -10.19 2.54 -9.10
C GLN A 106 -9.71 2.53 -10.56
N LYS A 107 -9.12 3.64 -11.04
CA LYS A 107 -8.54 3.72 -12.38
C LYS A 107 -7.37 2.75 -12.54
N PHE A 108 -6.53 2.58 -11.53
CA PHE A 108 -5.48 1.55 -11.56
C PHE A 108 -6.08 0.15 -11.67
N LEU A 109 -7.03 -0.19 -10.79
CA LEU A 109 -7.73 -1.48 -10.79
C LEU A 109 -8.40 -1.77 -12.14
N ASN A 110 -8.96 -0.75 -12.78
CA ASN A 110 -9.60 -0.86 -14.10
C ASN A 110 -8.62 -0.77 -15.29
N ARG A 111 -7.30 -0.68 -15.05
CA ARG A 111 -6.27 -0.49 -16.09
C ARG A 111 -6.49 0.76 -16.94
N GLN A 112 -7.05 1.80 -16.34
CA GLN A 112 -7.35 3.10 -16.94
C GLN A 112 -6.38 4.20 -16.48
N ASN A 113 -5.50 3.90 -15.52
CA ASN A 113 -4.49 4.85 -15.07
C ASN A 113 -3.34 4.91 -16.10
N VAL A 114 -3.26 6.04 -16.82
CA VAL A 114 -2.32 6.24 -17.93
C VAL A 114 -0.87 6.02 -17.51
N ARG A 115 -0.50 6.36 -16.27
CA ARG A 115 0.84 6.18 -15.68
C ARG A 115 1.30 4.73 -15.71
N PHE A 116 0.41 3.74 -15.82
CA PHE A 116 0.76 2.32 -15.75
C PHE A 116 0.41 1.54 -17.02
N THR A 117 -0.01 2.25 -18.08
CA THR A 117 -0.48 1.64 -19.33
C THR A 117 0.45 1.87 -20.52
N VAL A 118 1.43 2.77 -20.40
CA VAL A 118 2.41 3.05 -21.46
C VAL A 118 3.62 2.13 -21.26
N GLU A 119 3.82 1.18 -22.17
CA GLU A 119 5.02 0.35 -22.16
C GLU A 119 6.18 1.08 -22.85
N GLY A 120 7.34 1.20 -22.17
CA GLY A 120 8.61 1.58 -22.80
C GLY A 120 9.31 2.84 -22.29
N ASP A 121 8.71 3.62 -21.38
CA ASP A 121 9.29 4.85 -20.82
C ASP A 121 9.71 4.73 -19.34
N GLY A 122 9.66 3.52 -18.78
CA GLY A 122 9.84 3.26 -17.34
C GLY A 122 8.52 3.25 -16.56
N THR A 123 7.46 3.88 -17.06
CA THR A 123 6.11 3.95 -16.45
C THR A 123 5.23 2.74 -16.84
N GLY A 124 5.86 1.61 -17.08
CA GLY A 124 5.13 0.38 -17.32
C GLY A 124 4.36 -0.05 -16.07
N LYS A 125 3.64 -1.16 -16.23
CA LYS A 125 3.06 -1.94 -15.15
C LYS A 125 4.02 -2.04 -13.93
N PRO A 126 3.59 -1.69 -12.71
CA PRO A 126 4.42 -1.76 -11.52
C PRO A 126 4.78 -3.21 -11.18
N SER A 127 5.80 -3.42 -10.35
CA SER A 127 6.15 -4.75 -9.84
C SER A 127 5.55 -5.01 -8.45
N LEU A 128 5.16 -6.25 -8.19
CA LEU A 128 4.68 -6.68 -6.88
C LEU A 128 5.51 -7.88 -6.40
N PHE A 129 6.18 -7.69 -5.28
CA PHE A 129 7.03 -8.70 -4.66
C PHE A 129 6.52 -9.11 -3.29
N TYR A 130 6.80 -10.36 -2.93
CA TYR A 130 6.72 -10.87 -1.57
C TYR A 130 8.11 -10.79 -0.94
N ASP A 131 8.23 -9.99 0.13
CA ASP A 131 9.47 -9.70 0.85
C ASP A 131 10.52 -8.91 0.04
N SER A 132 11.42 -8.19 0.70
CA SER A 132 12.42 -7.32 0.05
C SER A 132 13.65 -8.06 -0.50
N THR A 133 13.63 -9.40 -0.56
CA THR A 133 14.73 -10.20 -1.11
C THR A 133 14.95 -10.01 -2.61
N TRP A 134 14.01 -9.37 -3.32
CA TRP A 134 14.21 -8.94 -4.71
C TRP A 134 15.30 -7.86 -4.86
N GLN A 135 15.73 -7.24 -3.76
CA GLN A 135 16.88 -6.36 -3.68
C GLN A 135 17.98 -6.99 -2.84
N VAL A 136 19.21 -6.96 -3.35
CA VAL A 136 20.36 -7.54 -2.66
C VAL A 136 21.42 -6.47 -2.46
N GLU A 137 21.88 -6.31 -1.21
CA GLU A 137 23.01 -5.42 -0.91
C GLU A 137 24.24 -5.87 -1.69
N THR A 138 24.87 -4.95 -2.41
CA THR A 138 26.01 -5.25 -3.27
C THR A 138 26.98 -4.07 -3.31
N GLU A 139 28.23 -4.38 -3.61
CA GLU A 139 29.23 -3.38 -4.00
C GLU A 139 29.57 -3.48 -5.48
N LEU A 140 28.95 -4.40 -6.22
CA LEU A 140 29.21 -4.61 -7.65
C LEU A 140 28.45 -3.62 -8.53
N ILE A 141 29.08 -3.28 -9.66
CA ILE A 141 28.47 -2.45 -10.69
C ILE A 141 27.83 -3.34 -11.76
N PHE A 142 26.56 -3.11 -12.06
CA PHE A 142 25.78 -3.80 -13.08
C PHE A 142 25.49 -2.85 -14.24
N SER A 143 25.53 -3.40 -15.45
CA SER A 143 25.18 -2.72 -16.68
C SER A 143 23.64 -2.61 -16.81
N PRO A 144 23.11 -1.73 -17.69
CA PRO A 144 21.66 -1.64 -17.93
C PRO A 144 21.00 -2.96 -18.39
N ASP A 145 21.77 -3.90 -18.95
CA ASP A 145 21.29 -5.24 -19.31
C ASP A 145 21.26 -6.23 -18.13
N GLY A 146 21.81 -5.82 -16.98
CA GLY A 146 21.96 -6.61 -15.76
C GLY A 146 23.22 -7.46 -15.66
N ALA A 147 24.15 -7.37 -16.63
CA ALA A 147 25.44 -8.03 -16.55
C ALA A 147 26.37 -7.31 -15.57
N VAL A 148 27.22 -8.04 -14.87
CA VAL A 148 28.27 -7.43 -14.03
C VAL A 148 29.29 -6.75 -14.92
N VAL A 149 29.62 -5.49 -14.62
CA VAL A 149 30.63 -4.73 -15.35
C VAL A 149 32.03 -5.26 -14.98
N PRO A 150 32.94 -5.54 -15.94
CA PRO A 150 34.30 -5.95 -15.64
C PRO A 150 35.15 -4.78 -15.08
N ASP A 151 36.14 -5.08 -14.22
CA ASP A 151 37.07 -4.07 -13.72
C ASP A 151 37.96 -3.56 -14.87
N PRO A 152 38.05 -2.23 -15.09
CA PRO A 152 38.83 -1.67 -16.20
C PRO A 152 40.34 -1.92 -16.08
N LYS A 153 40.86 -2.23 -14.88
CA LYS A 153 42.27 -2.57 -14.66
C LYS A 153 42.56 -4.07 -14.81
N ASP A 154 41.54 -4.92 -14.70
CA ASP A 154 41.66 -6.37 -14.75
C ASP A 154 40.32 -6.98 -15.19
N ALA A 155 40.19 -7.26 -16.49
CA ALA A 155 38.97 -7.78 -17.08
C ALA A 155 38.54 -9.16 -16.54
N THR A 156 39.39 -9.84 -15.76
CA THR A 156 39.03 -11.09 -15.06
C THR A 156 38.28 -10.85 -13.74
N LYS A 157 38.25 -9.61 -13.27
CA LYS A 157 37.56 -9.19 -12.05
C LYS A 157 36.30 -8.39 -12.36
N GLN A 158 35.42 -8.34 -11.37
CA GLN A 158 34.19 -7.56 -11.43
C GLN A 158 34.43 -6.15 -10.86
N ALA A 159 33.85 -5.15 -11.52
CA ALA A 159 33.87 -3.77 -11.06
C ALA A 159 33.12 -3.63 -9.73
N ASN A 160 33.73 -2.90 -8.81
CA ASN A 160 33.18 -2.63 -7.49
C ASN A 160 33.13 -1.11 -7.25
N PHE A 161 31.98 -0.60 -6.80
CA PHE A 161 31.76 0.83 -6.51
C PHE A 161 32.87 1.46 -5.67
N ARG A 162 33.41 0.73 -4.69
CA ARG A 162 34.44 1.20 -3.76
C ARG A 162 35.81 1.35 -4.42
N THR A 163 36.13 0.55 -5.44
CA THR A 163 37.46 0.50 -6.07
C THR A 163 37.48 0.92 -7.54
N PHE A 164 36.33 1.13 -8.15
CA PHE A 164 36.21 1.42 -9.58
C PHE A 164 36.99 2.68 -9.95
N VAL A 165 37.85 2.58 -10.96
CA VAL A 165 38.61 3.72 -11.50
C VAL A 165 38.28 3.82 -12.98
N GLY A 166 37.43 4.78 -13.31
CA GLY A 166 36.92 4.99 -14.67
C GLY A 166 35.79 6.01 -14.64
N SER A 167 35.20 6.22 -15.81
CA SER A 167 33.98 6.99 -16.01
C SER A 167 33.01 6.10 -16.80
N VAL A 168 31.73 6.08 -16.40
CA VAL A 168 30.65 5.40 -17.11
C VAL A 168 29.81 6.46 -17.82
N ASP A 169 29.19 7.33 -17.03
CA ASP A 169 28.44 8.51 -17.43
C ASP A 169 28.31 9.45 -16.21
N ALA A 170 27.90 10.70 -16.41
CA ALA A 170 27.87 11.70 -15.33
C ALA A 170 27.00 11.30 -14.11
N SER A 171 25.87 10.60 -14.34
CA SER A 171 24.97 10.19 -13.25
C SER A 171 25.56 9.02 -12.45
N THR A 172 26.08 8.01 -13.16
CA THR A 172 26.74 6.84 -12.58
C THR A 172 28.04 7.23 -11.88
N ASP A 173 28.80 8.18 -12.42
CA ASP A 173 30.06 8.66 -11.84
C ASP A 173 29.83 9.38 -10.51
N SER A 174 28.75 10.17 -10.42
CA SER A 174 28.35 10.80 -9.15
C SER A 174 28.02 9.74 -8.11
N LEU A 175 27.21 8.73 -8.48
CA LEU A 175 26.88 7.62 -7.58
C LEU A 175 28.14 6.85 -7.14
N ILE A 176 29.05 6.55 -8.05
CA ILE A 176 30.32 5.89 -7.73
C ILE A 176 31.14 6.71 -6.74
N ALA A 177 31.21 8.03 -6.91
CA ALA A 177 31.94 8.91 -5.99
C ALA A 177 31.34 8.87 -4.59
N GLU A 178 30.02 8.96 -4.47
CA GLU A 178 29.31 8.87 -3.19
C GLU A 178 29.46 7.51 -2.53
N MET A 179 29.44 6.43 -3.32
CA MET A 179 29.68 5.07 -2.84
C MET A 179 31.14 4.86 -2.40
N LYS A 180 32.07 5.76 -2.63
CA LYS A 180 33.44 5.66 -2.05
C LYS A 180 33.55 6.28 -0.67
N GLU A 181 32.52 6.97 -0.19
CA GLU A 181 32.53 7.63 1.10
C GLU A 181 32.44 6.65 2.27
N GLY A 182 33.26 6.90 3.30
CA GLY A 182 33.39 6.02 4.46
C GLY A 182 34.54 5.02 4.32
N ARG A 183 34.55 3.99 5.18
CA ARG A 183 35.57 2.92 5.17
C ARG A 183 34.94 1.62 5.62
N SER A 184 35.31 0.49 5.02
CA SER A 184 34.85 -0.84 5.44
C SER A 184 35.05 -1.08 6.95
N PRO A 185 34.07 -1.68 7.66
CA PRO A 185 32.74 -2.11 7.19
C PRO A 185 31.66 -1.00 7.29
N ASN A 186 32.06 0.23 7.57
CA ASN A 186 31.23 1.38 7.91
C ASN A 186 31.18 2.42 6.76
N TRP A 187 30.61 2.02 5.63
CA TRP A 187 30.40 2.93 4.51
C TRP A 187 29.31 3.96 4.82
N SER A 188 29.38 5.13 4.18
CA SER A 188 28.34 6.18 4.30
C SER A 188 27.07 5.82 3.55
N LYS A 189 27.18 5.04 2.46
CA LYS A 189 26.07 4.58 1.62
C LYS A 189 26.20 3.10 1.23
N TYR A 190 25.05 2.46 1.02
CA TYR A 190 24.89 1.05 0.66
C TYR A 190 23.97 0.94 -0.55
N ALA A 191 24.40 0.17 -1.54
CA ALA A 191 23.64 -0.07 -2.76
C ALA A 191 22.92 -1.41 -2.67
N TYR A 192 21.66 -1.42 -3.08
CA TYR A 192 20.81 -2.60 -3.16
C TYR A 192 20.36 -2.75 -4.60
N TYR A 193 20.82 -3.81 -5.25
CA TYR A 193 20.52 -4.03 -6.66
C TYR A 193 19.32 -4.97 -6.81
N SER A 194 18.40 -4.62 -7.71
CA SER A 194 17.36 -5.52 -8.18
C SER A 194 17.72 -6.06 -9.57
N ALA A 195 17.89 -7.38 -9.67
CA ALA A 195 18.06 -8.04 -10.97
C ALA A 195 16.78 -7.99 -11.82
N ASP A 196 15.62 -7.90 -11.18
CA ASP A 196 14.31 -7.87 -11.86
C ASP A 196 14.03 -6.51 -12.50
N LEU A 197 14.38 -5.43 -11.80
CA LEU A 197 14.21 -4.05 -12.30
C LEU A 197 15.43 -3.52 -13.04
N ARG A 198 16.59 -4.14 -12.82
CA ARG A 198 17.92 -3.69 -13.27
C ARG A 198 18.26 -2.28 -12.79
N ASP A 199 17.94 -2.04 -11.54
CA ASP A 199 18.07 -0.73 -10.91
C ASP A 199 18.60 -0.85 -9.48
N TYR A 200 19.11 0.25 -8.94
CA TYR A 200 19.67 0.35 -7.61
C TYR A 200 18.78 1.21 -6.70
N VAL A 201 18.62 0.76 -5.45
CA VAL A 201 18.29 1.63 -4.33
C VAL A 201 19.56 1.95 -3.57
N ILE A 202 19.78 3.23 -3.28
CA ILE A 202 20.95 3.70 -2.54
C ILE A 202 20.48 4.25 -1.19
N GLU A 203 20.88 3.58 -0.12
CA GLU A 203 20.55 3.98 1.24
C GLU A 203 21.75 4.59 1.94
N THR A 204 21.48 5.56 2.81
CA THR A 204 22.48 6.05 3.75
C THR A 204 22.77 4.99 4.82
N LYS A 205 23.89 5.15 5.55
CA LYS A 205 24.19 4.31 6.71
C LYS A 205 23.06 4.28 7.73
N ALA A 206 22.37 5.40 7.94
CA ALA A 206 21.27 5.50 8.90
C ALA A 206 20.04 4.68 8.46
N ASN A 207 19.85 4.52 7.15
CA ASN A 207 18.73 3.78 6.56
C ASN A 207 19.13 2.39 6.04
N ARG A 208 20.37 1.94 6.29
CA ARG A 208 20.83 0.63 5.85
C ARG A 208 19.88 -0.44 6.39
N TYR A 209 19.47 -1.35 5.51
CA TYR A 209 18.54 -2.39 5.88
C TYR A 209 19.11 -3.25 7.02
N PRO A 210 18.28 -3.56 8.04
CA PRO A 210 18.73 -4.34 9.17
C PRO A 210 18.94 -5.82 8.77
N GLY A 211 19.58 -6.58 9.65
CA GLY A 211 19.71 -8.04 9.50
C GLY A 211 20.96 -8.51 8.75
N SER A 212 21.05 -9.83 8.60
CA SER A 212 22.10 -10.53 7.86
C SER A 212 21.51 -11.80 7.23
N PRO A 213 21.26 -11.82 5.91
CA PRO A 213 21.51 -10.73 4.97
C PRO A 213 20.63 -9.49 5.24
N PRO A 214 21.10 -8.27 4.91
CA PRO A 214 20.30 -7.05 4.99
C PRO A 214 18.99 -7.16 4.22
N SER A 215 17.87 -6.80 4.85
CA SER A 215 16.54 -6.87 4.25
C SER A 215 15.62 -5.82 4.86
N TRP A 216 14.91 -5.08 4.02
CA TRP A 216 13.95 -4.09 4.49
C TRP A 216 12.81 -4.74 5.29
N CYS A 217 12.28 -5.88 4.84
CA CYS A 217 11.23 -6.60 5.53
C CYS A 217 11.73 -7.45 6.72
N ARG A 218 13.05 -7.71 6.87
CA ARG A 218 13.56 -8.65 7.87
C ARG A 218 14.73 -8.05 8.65
N GLY A 219 14.48 -7.64 9.89
CA GLY A 219 15.50 -7.20 10.84
C GLY A 219 15.32 -7.84 12.21
N ARG A 220 16.37 -8.46 12.77
CA ARG A 220 16.35 -9.08 14.12
C ARG A 220 16.18 -8.10 15.28
N SER A 221 16.12 -6.82 14.99
CA SER A 221 16.05 -5.73 15.95
C SER A 221 14.89 -4.78 15.68
N MET A 222 13.92 -5.18 14.83
CA MET A 222 12.68 -4.42 14.71
C MET A 222 11.89 -4.63 16.00
N SER A 223 11.63 -3.55 16.75
CA SER A 223 10.68 -3.62 17.86
C SER A 223 9.28 -3.98 17.32
N PRO A 224 8.34 -4.46 18.13
CA PRO A 224 6.96 -4.69 17.69
C PRO A 224 6.31 -3.45 17.05
N GLU A 225 6.78 -2.25 17.41
CA GLU A 225 6.36 -0.97 16.81
C GLU A 225 7.01 -0.69 15.44
N GLU A 226 8.01 -1.47 15.03
CA GLU A 226 8.73 -1.35 13.75
C GLU A 226 8.35 -2.46 12.75
N LEU A 227 7.26 -3.21 13.01
CA LEU A 227 6.73 -4.19 12.07
C LEU A 227 6.42 -3.53 10.73
N ARG A 228 6.78 -4.22 9.65
CA ARG A 228 6.62 -3.72 8.28
C ARG A 228 5.69 -4.66 7.54
N PHE A 229 4.55 -4.16 7.10
CA PHE A 229 3.57 -4.97 6.36
C PHE A 229 3.70 -4.77 4.85
N GLY A 230 3.91 -3.55 4.41
CA GLY A 230 4.11 -3.22 3.01
C GLY A 230 5.04 -2.04 2.82
N LEU A 231 5.54 -1.89 1.59
CA LEU A 231 6.24 -0.69 1.14
C LEU A 231 5.94 -0.45 -0.34
N THR A 232 5.61 0.79 -0.65
CA THR A 232 5.59 1.29 -2.01
C THR A 232 6.81 2.16 -2.28
N ASN A 233 7.55 1.86 -3.34
CA ASN A 233 8.67 2.66 -3.80
C ASN A 233 8.41 3.17 -5.22
N THR A 234 8.34 4.49 -5.37
CA THR A 234 8.14 5.19 -6.65
C THR A 234 9.37 5.96 -7.13
N ASN A 235 10.51 5.76 -6.47
CA ASN A 235 11.79 6.42 -6.80
C ASN A 235 12.72 5.51 -7.60
N LEU A 236 12.15 4.48 -8.22
CA LEU A 236 12.85 3.51 -9.05
C LEU A 236 12.45 3.69 -10.51
N TYR A 237 13.22 3.12 -11.42
CA TYR A 237 12.87 3.08 -12.84
C TYR A 237 11.48 2.49 -13.09
N ARG A 238 11.02 1.59 -12.21
CA ARG A 238 9.64 1.09 -12.17
C ARG A 238 9.13 1.13 -10.74
N ASP A 239 7.89 1.56 -10.58
CA ASP A 239 7.22 1.54 -9.28
C ASP A 239 7.07 0.11 -8.74
N VAL A 240 7.18 -0.03 -7.43
CA VAL A 240 7.15 -1.32 -6.75
C VAL A 240 6.28 -1.28 -5.51
N ILE A 241 5.49 -2.33 -5.32
CA ILE A 241 4.93 -2.70 -4.02
C ILE A 241 5.67 -3.94 -3.52
N THR A 242 6.13 -3.91 -2.26
CA THR A 242 6.68 -5.06 -1.55
C THR A 242 5.77 -5.39 -0.38
N LEU A 243 5.17 -6.58 -0.35
CA LEU A 243 4.41 -7.07 0.79
C LEU A 243 5.33 -7.94 1.66
N CYS A 244 5.56 -7.54 2.90
CA CYS A 244 6.45 -8.26 3.80
C CYS A 244 5.79 -9.49 4.41
N PRO A 245 6.58 -10.47 4.88
CA PRO A 245 6.05 -11.68 5.50
C PRO A 245 5.11 -11.40 6.68
N ASP A 246 5.37 -10.33 7.44
CA ASP A 246 4.58 -9.97 8.63
C ASP A 246 3.13 -9.61 8.27
N ALA A 247 2.86 -9.11 7.05
CA ALA A 247 1.50 -8.85 6.56
C ALA A 247 0.65 -10.13 6.41
N PHE A 248 1.29 -11.30 6.37
CA PHE A 248 0.61 -12.61 6.31
C PHE A 248 0.61 -13.32 7.66
N GLY A 249 1.34 -12.77 8.64
CA GLY A 249 1.55 -13.32 9.97
C GLY A 249 0.46 -12.92 10.96
N THR A 250 0.54 -13.46 12.17
CA THR A 250 -0.43 -13.19 13.26
C THR A 250 -0.32 -11.78 13.85
N ASP A 251 0.73 -11.05 13.51
CA ASP A 251 0.96 -9.69 14.00
C ASP A 251 0.24 -8.62 13.16
N SER A 252 -0.29 -9.02 12.00
CA SER A 252 -1.19 -8.22 11.14
C SER A 252 -2.66 -8.35 11.58
N GLU A 253 -3.57 -7.76 10.80
CA GLU A 253 -5.00 -7.88 10.99
C GLU A 253 -5.47 -9.34 11.15
N PRO A 254 -6.52 -9.60 11.96
CA PRO A 254 -6.87 -10.95 12.38
C PRO A 254 -7.49 -11.84 11.29
N TYR A 255 -8.01 -11.27 10.20
CA TYR A 255 -8.69 -12.02 9.15
C TYR A 255 -8.03 -11.86 7.81
N GLU A 256 -7.98 -12.94 7.02
CA GLU A 256 -7.33 -12.88 5.71
C GLU A 256 -8.12 -12.05 4.69
N THR A 257 -9.46 -12.07 4.75
CA THR A 257 -10.36 -11.44 3.77
C THR A 257 -11.54 -10.76 4.44
N ILE A 258 -12.20 -9.85 3.72
CA ILE A 258 -13.47 -9.22 4.13
C ILE A 258 -14.51 -10.28 4.46
N ALA A 259 -14.62 -11.33 3.65
CA ALA A 259 -15.59 -12.40 3.89
C ALA A 259 -15.35 -13.09 5.24
N ALA A 260 -14.08 -13.35 5.60
CA ALA A 260 -13.72 -13.93 6.89
C ALA A 260 -13.98 -12.96 8.05
N ALA A 261 -13.63 -11.68 7.89
CA ALA A 261 -13.90 -10.62 8.86
C ALA A 261 -15.39 -10.47 9.14
N MET A 262 -16.22 -10.38 8.10
CA MET A 262 -17.69 -10.28 8.20
C MET A 262 -18.34 -11.50 8.88
N ALA A 263 -17.71 -12.67 8.77
CA ALA A 263 -18.18 -13.90 9.38
C ALA A 263 -17.81 -14.01 10.87
N SER A 264 -16.90 -13.17 11.36
CA SER A 264 -16.34 -13.26 12.70
C SER A 264 -17.31 -12.83 13.81
N THR A 265 -16.93 -13.12 15.05
CA THR A 265 -17.71 -12.73 16.23
C THR A 265 -17.46 -11.26 16.57
N GLU A 266 -16.25 -10.80 16.32
CA GLU A 266 -15.72 -9.47 16.53
C GLU A 266 -16.51 -8.45 15.71
N ALA A 267 -16.76 -8.72 14.42
CA ALA A 267 -17.63 -7.91 13.56
C ALA A 267 -19.11 -7.87 14.02
N ARG A 268 -19.47 -8.61 15.07
CA ARG A 268 -20.82 -8.72 15.63
C ARG A 268 -20.89 -8.41 17.13
N THR A 269 -19.84 -7.84 17.70
CA THR A 269 -19.75 -7.57 19.14
C THR A 269 -19.72 -6.07 19.40
N VAL A 270 -20.61 -5.57 20.27
CA VAL A 270 -20.65 -4.15 20.65
C VAL A 270 -19.39 -3.79 21.42
N GLY A 271 -18.82 -2.62 21.13
CA GLY A 271 -17.60 -2.11 21.76
C GLY A 271 -16.32 -2.70 21.18
N GLU A 272 -16.41 -3.63 20.22
CA GLU A 272 -15.23 -4.18 19.55
C GLU A 272 -14.54 -3.10 18.71
N GLU A 273 -13.22 -3.09 18.73
CA GLU A 273 -12.41 -2.16 17.95
C GLU A 273 -12.42 -2.54 16.46
N LEU A 274 -12.40 -1.53 15.58
CA LEU A 274 -12.43 -1.74 14.13
C LEU A 274 -11.24 -2.56 13.65
N ASP A 275 -10.06 -2.41 14.26
CA ASP A 275 -8.84 -3.17 13.92
C ASP A 275 -9.00 -4.68 14.21
N LYS A 276 -9.70 -5.05 15.29
CA LYS A 276 -10.03 -6.44 15.64
C LYS A 276 -11.05 -7.05 14.71
N ALA A 277 -11.79 -6.24 13.97
CA ALA A 277 -12.68 -6.67 12.91
C ALA A 277 -12.05 -6.56 11.51
N SER A 278 -10.81 -6.10 11.35
CA SER A 278 -10.24 -5.78 10.04
C SER A 278 -9.68 -7.01 9.30
N PRO A 279 -9.74 -7.02 7.95
CA PRO A 279 -9.01 -7.97 7.15
C PRO A 279 -7.59 -7.49 6.77
N ARG A 280 -6.65 -8.41 6.53
CA ARG A 280 -5.28 -8.14 6.06
C ARG A 280 -5.23 -7.57 4.65
N SER A 281 -6.28 -7.79 3.87
CA SER A 281 -6.44 -7.19 2.55
C SER A 281 -6.40 -5.66 2.56
N LEU A 282 -6.63 -5.04 3.72
CA LEU A 282 -6.43 -3.61 3.92
C LEU A 282 -4.98 -3.16 3.65
N THR A 283 -3.98 -4.01 3.89
CA THR A 283 -2.57 -3.69 3.59
C THR A 283 -2.36 -3.43 2.09
N LEU A 284 -2.89 -4.26 1.19
CA LEU A 284 -2.74 -4.00 -0.24
C LEU A 284 -3.45 -2.72 -0.66
N PHE A 285 -4.62 -2.44 -0.09
CA PHE A 285 -5.34 -1.21 -0.39
C PHE A 285 -4.54 0.03 0.04
N HIS A 286 -3.93 -0.02 1.22
CA HIS A 286 -3.01 1.02 1.70
C HIS A 286 -1.89 1.28 0.68
N GLU A 287 -1.17 0.24 0.26
CA GLU A 287 -0.06 0.38 -0.69
C GLU A 287 -0.52 0.91 -2.07
N LEU A 288 -1.72 0.54 -2.53
CA LEU A 288 -2.28 1.07 -3.77
C LEU A 288 -2.53 2.58 -3.71
N ILE A 289 -2.80 3.15 -2.55
CA ILE A 289 -2.96 4.60 -2.41
C ILE A 289 -1.61 5.29 -2.62
N HIS A 290 -0.55 4.81 -1.96
CA HIS A 290 0.81 5.32 -2.20
C HIS A 290 1.17 5.25 -3.69
N LEU A 291 0.91 4.10 -4.32
CA LEU A 291 1.25 3.86 -5.71
C LEU A 291 0.53 4.80 -6.67
N THR A 292 -0.76 5.04 -6.45
CA THR A 292 -1.62 5.73 -7.44
C THR A 292 -1.75 7.23 -7.22
N VAL A 293 -1.44 7.72 -6.03
CA VAL A 293 -1.51 9.14 -5.68
C VAL A 293 -0.12 9.76 -5.55
N GLY A 294 0.89 8.99 -5.16
CA GLY A 294 2.21 9.52 -4.82
C GLY A 294 3.12 9.79 -6.03
N ASP A 295 3.70 10.99 -6.06
CA ASP A 295 4.95 11.30 -6.79
C ASP A 295 6.18 11.06 -5.88
N GLY A 296 6.10 10.06 -4.99
CA GLY A 296 7.06 9.83 -3.91
C GLY A 296 6.38 9.50 -2.58
N ALA A 297 7.13 8.88 -1.65
CA ALA A 297 6.64 8.51 -0.31
C ALA A 297 6.09 9.72 0.50
N ASP A 298 6.61 10.93 0.26
CA ASP A 298 6.20 12.14 0.99
C ASP A 298 4.80 12.65 0.63
N ALA A 299 4.25 12.26 -0.52
CA ALA A 299 2.95 12.71 -0.97
C ALA A 299 1.80 12.06 -0.18
N THR A 300 2.06 10.88 0.38
CA THR A 300 1.09 10.08 1.12
C THR A 300 1.77 9.46 2.34
N PRO A 301 2.07 10.23 3.41
CA PRO A 301 2.81 9.72 4.55
C PRO A 301 1.94 8.91 5.51
N ASP A 302 2.53 7.88 6.12
CA ASP A 302 1.93 7.04 7.17
C ASP A 302 1.94 7.74 8.52
N SER A 303 1.09 8.75 8.62
CA SER A 303 1.01 9.64 9.77
C SER A 303 0.07 9.14 10.87
N ALA A 304 -0.68 8.07 10.61
CA ALA A 304 -1.50 7.31 11.57
C ALA A 304 -1.74 5.91 11.00
N THR A 305 -1.57 4.87 11.82
CA THR A 305 -1.58 3.45 11.39
C THR A 305 -2.73 2.64 12.00
N LYS A 306 -3.43 3.20 12.99
CA LYS A 306 -4.59 2.58 13.64
C LYS A 306 -5.87 3.38 13.39
N PRO A 307 -7.07 2.74 13.45
CA PRO A 307 -8.34 3.45 13.30
C PRO A 307 -8.49 4.63 14.24
N THR A 308 -8.14 4.44 15.52
CA THR A 308 -8.23 5.47 16.56
C THR A 308 -7.27 6.64 16.32
N GLU A 309 -6.08 6.36 15.79
CA GLU A 309 -5.11 7.38 15.40
C GLU A 309 -5.62 8.19 14.20
N CYS A 310 -6.17 7.52 13.18
CA CYS A 310 -6.78 8.17 12.02
C CYS A 310 -7.92 9.11 12.42
N LEU A 311 -8.81 8.66 13.30
CA LEU A 311 -9.88 9.48 13.86
C LEU A 311 -9.34 10.64 14.70
N GLY A 312 -8.30 10.38 15.49
CA GLY A 312 -7.58 11.38 16.28
C GLY A 312 -7.03 12.52 15.44
N GLN A 313 -6.53 12.27 14.23
CA GLN A 313 -6.06 13.31 13.32
C GLN A 313 -7.19 14.29 12.94
N THR A 314 -8.39 13.78 12.64
CA THR A 314 -9.55 14.63 12.33
C THR A 314 -10.02 15.41 13.55
N LEU A 315 -10.14 14.76 14.72
CA LEU A 315 -10.57 15.39 15.97
C LEU A 315 -9.62 16.51 16.42
N ASN A 316 -8.31 16.33 16.22
CA ASN A 316 -7.28 17.30 16.57
C ASN A 316 -7.08 18.40 15.52
N LYS A 317 -8.02 18.56 14.58
CA LYS A 317 -7.97 19.54 13.47
C LYS A 317 -6.75 19.38 12.57
N GLN A 318 -6.18 18.18 12.51
CA GLN A 318 -5.12 17.80 11.58
C GLN A 318 -5.68 17.22 10.28
N GLY A 319 -6.88 17.65 9.85
CA GLY A 319 -7.58 17.07 8.70
C GLY A 319 -6.79 17.11 7.39
N ALA A 320 -5.81 18.00 7.24
CA ALA A 320 -4.88 17.97 6.12
C ALA A 320 -4.00 16.71 6.11
N LYS A 321 -3.60 16.19 7.28
CA LYS A 321 -2.85 14.92 7.38
C LYS A 321 -3.73 13.72 7.03
N SER A 322 -4.98 13.71 7.50
CA SER A 322 -5.93 12.62 7.19
C SER A 322 -6.20 12.50 5.69
N LEU A 323 -6.18 13.62 4.94
CA LEU A 323 -6.32 13.62 3.49
C LEU A 323 -5.09 13.11 2.73
N LEU A 324 -3.94 12.97 3.40
CA LEU A 324 -2.72 12.44 2.80
C LEU A 324 -2.40 11.02 3.33
N ASN A 325 -2.99 10.61 4.44
CA ASN A 325 -2.70 9.35 5.12
C ASN A 325 -3.49 8.17 4.51
N PRO A 326 -2.83 7.17 3.90
CA PRO A 326 -3.52 6.03 3.29
C PRO A 326 -4.47 5.29 4.23
N ASP A 327 -4.05 5.04 5.48
CA ASP A 327 -4.88 4.32 6.45
C ASP A 327 -6.19 5.02 6.78
N SER A 328 -6.25 6.36 6.67
CA SER A 328 -7.49 7.10 6.85
C SER A 328 -8.53 6.76 5.79
N TYR A 329 -8.11 6.47 4.55
CA TYR A 329 -8.98 6.02 3.47
C TYR A 329 -9.38 4.55 3.61
N VAL A 330 -8.42 3.71 3.99
CA VAL A 330 -8.61 2.27 4.13
C VAL A 330 -9.60 1.99 5.27
N PHE A 331 -9.41 2.58 6.44
CA PHE A 331 -10.34 2.43 7.56
C PHE A 331 -11.67 3.13 7.33
N PHE A 332 -11.71 4.27 6.62
CA PHE A 332 -12.95 4.89 6.17
C PHE A 332 -13.78 3.93 5.31
N ALA A 333 -13.17 3.32 4.29
CA ALA A 333 -13.85 2.42 3.38
C ALA A 333 -14.32 1.15 4.11
N TRP A 334 -13.47 0.59 4.98
CA TRP A 334 -13.81 -0.59 5.77
C TRP A 334 -14.94 -0.33 6.76
N SER A 335 -14.86 0.74 7.54
CA SER A 335 -15.92 1.16 8.48
C SER A 335 -17.26 1.38 7.78
N TYR A 336 -17.25 2.08 6.63
CA TYR A 336 -18.45 2.28 5.84
C TYR A 336 -19.02 0.94 5.32
N TYR A 337 -18.16 0.07 4.80
CA TYR A 337 -18.57 -1.24 4.31
C TYR A 337 -19.19 -2.12 5.41
N LEU A 338 -18.56 -2.19 6.59
CA LEU A 338 -19.10 -2.89 7.76
C LEU A 338 -20.44 -2.33 8.21
N THR A 339 -20.57 -1.00 8.26
CA THR A 339 -21.83 -0.33 8.67
C THR A 339 -22.96 -0.64 7.70
N LYS A 340 -22.67 -0.80 6.40
CA LYS A 340 -23.69 -1.08 5.38
C LYS A 340 -24.07 -2.55 5.25
N ASN A 341 -23.08 -3.43 5.33
CA ASN A 341 -23.26 -4.83 4.96
C ASN A 341 -23.20 -5.77 6.18
N GLY A 342 -22.69 -5.28 7.31
CA GLY A 342 -22.55 -6.04 8.55
C GLY A 342 -23.87 -6.15 9.31
N ASN A 343 -23.77 -6.31 10.63
CA ASN A 343 -24.96 -6.31 11.47
C ASN A 343 -25.60 -4.91 11.45
N PRO A 344 -26.86 -4.75 10.99
CA PRO A 344 -27.49 -3.44 10.83
C PRO A 344 -27.75 -2.71 12.16
N LYS A 345 -27.51 -3.38 13.28
CA LYS A 345 -27.53 -2.75 14.60
C LYS A 345 -26.25 -1.98 14.89
N TYR A 346 -25.18 -2.15 14.12
CA TYR A 346 -23.88 -1.59 14.45
C TYR A 346 -23.42 -0.52 13.47
N GLU A 347 -22.95 0.57 14.06
CA GLU A 347 -22.26 1.67 13.41
C GLU A 347 -20.78 1.61 13.76
N TRP A 348 -19.88 1.83 12.79
CA TRP A 348 -18.44 1.63 12.96
C TRP A 348 -17.59 2.90 12.81
N GLN A 349 -18.21 4.05 12.46
CA GLN A 349 -17.48 5.29 12.16
C GLN A 349 -16.66 5.84 13.33
N SER A 350 -16.93 5.41 14.56
CA SER A 350 -16.19 5.82 15.76
C SER A 350 -14.89 5.02 15.96
N GLY A 351 -14.62 4.04 15.09
CA GLY A 351 -13.55 3.05 15.28
C GLY A 351 -13.95 1.91 16.21
N PHE A 352 -15.19 1.88 16.69
CA PHE A 352 -15.75 0.82 17.52
C PHE A 352 -17.16 0.45 17.04
N ALA A 353 -17.60 -0.78 17.26
CA ALA A 353 -18.99 -1.17 17.05
C ALA A 353 -19.93 -0.49 18.06
N VAL A 354 -20.79 0.41 17.60
CA VAL A 354 -21.80 1.11 18.43
C VAL A 354 -23.20 0.64 18.05
N ALA A 355 -24.05 0.36 19.04
CA ALA A 355 -25.39 -0.19 18.86
C ALA A 355 -26.52 0.84 18.77
#